data_AF-A5FBG7-F1
#
_entry.id   AF-A5FBG7-F1
#
_cell.length_a   1.000
_cell.length_b   1.000
_cell.length_c   1.000
_cell.angle_alpha   90.00
_cell.angle_beta   90.00
_cell.angle_gamma   90.00
#
_symmetry.space_group_name_H-M   'P 1'
#
loop_
_entity.id
_entity.type
_entity.pdbx_description
1 polymer ?
#
loop_
_entity_poly.entity_id
_entity_poly.type
_entity_poly.pdbx_seq_one_letter_code
_entity_poly.pdbx_strand_id
1 'polypeptide(L)'
;MLMKTFQTAIIFGLFGAAAVSISFAAQWPTWVMFIAWVSYYIFGKNIKNSAFAFIQIILGILMGAMIQLTGIFLGSYLGAIGLPVSIFIFIGSLAYISKIKSLSTIPAWFLGLIVFFGIHPKLEPLSLLELGVPLIFGFIFAFLNDTAVHKIQSAPGH
;
A
#
# COMPACT_ATOMS: atom_id res chain seq x y z
N MET A 1 -26.43 -18.38 9.76
CA MET A 1 -25.24 -18.26 8.89
C MET A 1 -25.47 -17.27 7.75
N LEU A 2 -26.52 -17.44 6.92
CA LEU A 2 -26.87 -16.55 5.80
C LEU A 2 -27.01 -15.06 6.19
N MET A 3 -27.67 -14.78 7.32
CA MET A 3 -27.88 -13.41 7.82
C MET A 3 -26.58 -12.68 8.19
N LYS A 4 -25.62 -13.39 8.83
CA LYS A 4 -24.30 -12.81 9.15
C LYS A 4 -23.48 -12.53 7.88
N THR A 5 -23.58 -13.39 6.87
CA THR A 5 -22.96 -13.17 5.56
C THR A 5 -23.56 -11.96 4.85
N PHE A 6 -24.89 -11.82 4.87
CA PHE A 6 -25.59 -10.66 4.29
C PHE A 6 -25.18 -9.35 4.98
N GLN A 7 -25.14 -9.33 6.31
CA GLN A 7 -24.65 -8.17 7.07
C GLN A 7 -23.19 -7.83 6.76
N THR A 8 -22.33 -8.85 6.64
CA THR A 8 -20.93 -8.67 6.24
C THR A 8 -20.84 -8.02 4.86
N ALA A 9 -21.62 -8.49 3.89
CA ALA A 9 -21.66 -7.92 2.54
C ALA A 9 -22.09 -6.44 2.56
N ILE A 10 -23.11 -6.09 3.36
CA ILE A 10 -23.54 -4.69 3.52
C ILE A 10 -22.40 -3.84 4.08
N ILE A 11 -21.68 -4.30 5.11
CA ILE A 11 -20.56 -3.54 5.69
C ILE A 11 -19.46 -3.33 4.65
N PHE A 12 -19.01 -4.38 3.96
CA PHE A 12 -18.00 -4.25 2.91
C PHE A 12 -18.43 -3.26 1.83
N GLY A 13 -19.69 -3.34 1.39
CA GLY A 13 -20.26 -2.42 0.41
C GLY A 13 -20.29 -0.97 0.89
N LEU A 14 -20.75 -0.72 2.12
CA LEU A 14 -20.83 0.63 2.69
C LEU A 14 -19.46 1.28 2.86
N PHE A 15 -18.50 0.55 3.45
CA PHE A 15 -17.14 1.07 3.61
C PHE A 15 -16.48 1.29 2.25
N GLY A 16 -16.69 0.38 1.28
CA GLY A 16 -16.17 0.53 -0.08
C GLY A 16 -16.74 1.76 -0.77
N ALA A 17 -18.06 1.96 -0.72
CA ALA A 17 -18.74 3.12 -1.29
C ALA A 17 -18.27 4.43 -0.64
N ALA A 18 -18.12 4.46 0.70
CA ALA A 18 -17.63 5.62 1.43
C ALA A 18 -16.18 5.95 1.03
N ALA A 19 -15.29 4.96 0.97
CA ALA A 19 -13.90 5.17 0.60
C ALA A 19 -13.77 5.71 -0.82
N VAL A 20 -14.50 5.11 -1.79
CA VAL A 20 -14.57 5.63 -3.16
C VAL A 20 -15.05 7.08 -3.15
N SER A 21 -16.19 7.36 -2.52
CA SER A 21 -16.76 8.72 -2.49
C SER A 21 -15.79 9.76 -1.92
N ILE A 22 -15.10 9.44 -0.81
CA ILE A 22 -14.10 10.33 -0.21
C ILE A 22 -12.89 10.51 -1.12
N SER A 23 -12.35 9.42 -1.68
CA SER A 23 -11.19 9.52 -2.57
C SER A 23 -11.49 10.35 -3.83
N PHE A 24 -12.68 10.22 -4.40
CA PHE A 24 -13.11 11.05 -5.53
C PHE A 24 -13.31 12.51 -5.11
N ALA A 25 -13.96 12.77 -3.98
CA ALA A 25 -14.16 14.14 -3.49
C ALA A 25 -12.81 14.85 -3.21
N ALA A 26 -11.83 14.12 -2.69
CA ALA A 26 -10.51 14.63 -2.39
C ALA A 26 -9.51 14.53 -3.56
N GLN A 27 -9.95 14.05 -4.74
CA GLN A 27 -9.14 13.86 -5.95
C GLN A 27 -7.91 12.96 -5.73
N TRP A 28 -8.02 11.98 -4.84
CA TRP A 28 -6.96 11.00 -4.60
C TRP A 28 -7.04 9.85 -5.60
N PRO A 29 -5.90 9.23 -5.94
CA PRO A 29 -5.91 7.97 -6.69
C PRO A 29 -6.58 6.87 -5.86
N THR A 30 -7.86 6.59 -6.14
CA THR A 30 -8.68 5.63 -5.38
C THR A 30 -8.03 4.26 -5.27
N TRP A 31 -7.34 3.81 -6.33
CA TRP A 31 -6.65 2.52 -6.34
C TRP A 31 -5.47 2.47 -5.35
N VAL A 32 -4.77 3.59 -5.09
CA VAL A 32 -3.66 3.63 -4.11
C VAL A 32 -4.19 3.40 -2.70
N MET A 33 -5.34 4.01 -2.38
CA MET A 33 -6.04 3.76 -1.13
C MET A 33 -6.47 2.28 -1.03
N PHE A 34 -6.99 1.69 -2.11
CA PHE A 34 -7.33 0.26 -2.11
C PHE A 34 -6.12 -0.66 -1.97
N ILE A 35 -4.95 -0.31 -2.49
CA ILE A 35 -3.71 -1.07 -2.26
C ILE A 35 -3.40 -1.14 -0.76
N ALA A 36 -3.45 -0.01 -0.05
CA ALA A 36 -3.28 0.02 1.41
C ALA A 36 -4.37 -0.80 2.11
N TRP A 37 -5.63 -0.70 1.68
CA TRP A 37 -6.71 -1.48 2.27
C TRP A 37 -6.47 -2.99 2.11
N VAL A 38 -6.26 -3.45 0.88
CA VAL A 38 -6.07 -4.88 0.59
C VAL A 38 -4.84 -5.42 1.30
N SER A 39 -3.78 -4.61 1.43
CA SER A 39 -2.57 -5.00 2.18
C SER A 39 -2.87 -5.42 3.62
N TYR A 40 -3.80 -4.73 4.30
CA TYR A 40 -4.22 -5.08 5.66
C TYR A 40 -4.78 -6.50 5.74
N TYR A 41 -5.55 -6.91 4.74
CA TYR A 41 -6.13 -8.25 4.68
C TYR A 41 -5.11 -9.31 4.26
N ILE A 42 -4.19 -8.99 3.35
CA ILE A 42 -3.14 -9.92 2.92
C ILE A 42 -2.19 -10.26 4.08
N PHE A 43 -1.82 -9.26 4.89
CA PHE A 43 -0.78 -9.43 5.92
C PHE A 43 -1.32 -9.78 7.32
N GLY A 44 -2.57 -10.27 7.39
CA GLY A 44 -3.04 -11.06 8.53
C GLY A 44 -3.96 -10.35 9.52
N LYS A 45 -4.64 -9.25 9.13
CA LYS A 45 -5.68 -8.57 9.94
C LYS A 45 -5.25 -8.23 11.39
N ASN A 46 -3.95 -8.20 11.65
CA ASN A 46 -3.38 -7.87 12.94
C ASN A 46 -2.74 -6.50 12.80
N ILE A 47 -3.22 -5.52 13.56
CA ILE A 47 -2.79 -4.13 13.45
C ILE A 47 -1.27 -3.96 13.51
N LYS A 48 -0.58 -4.77 14.31
CA LYS A 48 0.89 -4.73 14.42
C LYS A 48 1.56 -5.17 13.11
N ASN A 49 1.14 -6.31 12.56
CA ASN A 49 1.71 -6.84 11.32
C ASN A 49 1.35 -5.95 10.13
N SER A 50 0.10 -5.49 10.07
CA SER A 50 -0.38 -4.59 9.02
C SER A 50 0.32 -3.24 9.08
N ALA A 51 0.66 -2.72 10.27
CA ALA A 51 1.45 -1.50 10.41
C ALA A 51 2.89 -1.67 9.89
N PHE A 52 3.53 -2.82 10.15
CA PHE A 52 4.85 -3.11 9.56
C PHE A 52 4.79 -3.23 8.04
N ALA A 53 3.75 -3.86 7.50
CA ALA A 53 3.54 -3.91 6.05
C ALA A 53 3.30 -2.50 5.47
N PHE A 54 2.52 -1.67 6.15
CA PHE A 54 2.26 -0.29 5.75
C PHE A 54 3.56 0.54 5.68
N ILE A 55 4.43 0.43 6.68
CA ILE A 55 5.76 1.06 6.66
C ILE A 55 6.56 0.58 5.45
N GLN A 56 6.54 -0.72 5.15
CA GLN A 56 7.25 -1.27 3.98
C GLN A 56 6.66 -0.80 2.64
N ILE A 57 5.36 -0.53 2.55
CA ILE A 57 4.74 0.11 1.38
C ILE A 57 5.30 1.53 1.19
N ILE A 58 5.36 2.32 2.26
CA ILE A 58 5.96 3.67 2.20
C ILE A 58 7.43 3.59 1.78
N LEU A 59 8.20 2.68 2.37
CA LEU A 59 9.60 2.47 1.99
C LEU A 59 9.75 1.98 0.55
N GLY A 60 8.80 1.19 0.04
CA GLY A 60 8.72 0.81 -1.38
C GLY A 60 8.51 2.00 -2.31
N ILE A 61 7.67 2.97 -1.92
CA ILE A 61 7.49 4.22 -2.68
C ILE A 61 8.78 5.02 -2.71
N LEU A 62 9.43 5.17 -1.54
CA LEU A 62 10.72 5.86 -1.45
C LEU A 62 11.81 5.15 -2.27
N MET A 63 11.83 3.82 -2.26
CA MET A 63 12.72 3.03 -3.11
C MET A 63 12.43 3.28 -4.60
N GLY A 64 11.17 3.39 -5.01
CA GLY A 64 10.80 3.77 -6.38
C GLY A 64 11.38 5.13 -6.79
N ALA A 65 11.27 6.13 -5.92
CA ALA A 65 11.88 7.45 -6.14
C ALA A 65 13.41 7.35 -6.27
N MET A 66 14.06 6.58 -5.40
CA MET A 66 15.51 6.35 -5.46
C MET A 66 15.93 5.60 -6.72
N ILE A 67 15.13 4.63 -7.18
CA ILE A 67 15.36 3.93 -8.45
C ILE A 67 15.33 4.92 -9.60
N GLN A 68 14.32 5.80 -9.65
CA GLN A 68 14.19 6.78 -10.72
C GLN A 68 15.34 7.79 -10.71
N LEU A 69 15.69 8.34 -9.53
CA LEU A 69 16.80 9.29 -9.38
C LEU A 69 18.14 8.67 -9.78
N THR A 70 18.41 7.46 -9.31
CA THR A 70 19.64 6.73 -9.65
C THR A 70 19.63 6.31 -11.12
N GLY A 71 18.47 6.00 -11.69
CA GLY A 71 18.32 5.68 -13.11
C GLY A 71 18.63 6.88 -14.02
N ILE A 72 18.19 8.08 -13.65
CA ILE A 72 18.53 9.34 -14.34
C ILE A 72 20.04 9.58 -14.26
N PHE A 73 20.62 9.46 -13.06
CA PHE A 73 22.06 9.63 -12.84
C PHE A 73 22.89 8.60 -13.62
N LEU A 74 22.55 7.32 -13.57
CA LEU A 74 23.24 6.29 -14.34
C LEU A 74 23.00 6.45 -15.84
N GLY A 75 21.85 7.00 -16.25
CA GLY A 75 21.53 7.28 -17.64
C GLY A 75 22.51 8.26 -18.29
N SER A 76 23.09 9.21 -17.55
CA SER A 76 24.11 10.11 -18.10
C SER A 76 25.45 9.41 -18.41
N TYR A 77 25.69 8.22 -17.86
CA TYR A 77 26.93 7.45 -18.08
C TYR A 77 26.71 6.21 -18.94
N LEU A 78 25.58 5.52 -18.75
CA LEU A 78 25.28 4.21 -19.34
C LEU A 78 24.18 4.29 -20.41
N GLY A 79 23.61 5.46 -20.67
CA GLY A 79 22.52 5.64 -21.63
C GLY A 79 21.27 4.84 -21.24
N ALA A 80 20.69 4.13 -22.21
CA ALA A 80 19.38 3.47 -22.06
C ALA A 80 19.33 2.37 -20.97
N ILE A 81 20.47 1.81 -20.57
CA ILE A 81 20.51 0.77 -19.53
C ILE A 81 20.61 1.32 -18.11
N GLY A 82 20.71 2.65 -17.92
CA GLY A 82 20.84 3.26 -16.60
C GLY A 82 19.69 2.93 -15.64
N LEU A 83 18.44 2.99 -16.12
CA LEU A 83 17.27 2.62 -15.32
C LEU A 83 17.22 1.10 -15.00
N PRO A 84 17.40 0.17 -15.96
CA PRO A 84 17.53 -1.26 -15.65
C PRO A 84 18.60 -1.58 -14.60
N VAL A 85 19.77 -0.94 -14.66
CA VAL A 85 20.84 -1.12 -13.67
C VAL A 85 20.41 -0.61 -12.30
N SER A 86 19.75 0.55 -12.23
CA SER A 86 19.19 1.08 -10.99
C SER A 86 18.17 0.10 -10.37
N ILE A 87 17.23 -0.41 -11.16
CA ILE A 87 16.26 -1.42 -10.71
C ILE A 87 16.99 -2.66 -10.18
N PHE A 88 18.00 -3.17 -10.89
CA PHE A 88 18.78 -4.32 -10.46
C PHE A 88 19.42 -4.10 -9.08
N ILE A 89 20.03 -2.93 -8.86
CA ILE A 89 20.67 -2.58 -7.58
C ILE A 89 19.64 -2.55 -6.44
N PHE A 90 18.55 -1.81 -6.60
CA PHE A 90 17.58 -1.62 -5.51
C PHE A 90 16.73 -2.85 -5.26
N ILE A 91 16.23 -3.53 -6.30
CA ILE A 91 15.48 -4.77 -6.13
C ILE A 91 16.38 -5.89 -5.63
N GLY A 92 17.61 -5.99 -6.13
CA GLY A 92 18.61 -6.92 -5.59
C GLY A 92 18.89 -6.67 -4.11
N SER A 93 18.93 -5.41 -3.68
CA SER A 93 19.10 -5.05 -2.26
C SER A 93 17.97 -5.56 -1.35
N LEU A 94 16.75 -5.76 -1.87
CA LEU A 94 15.63 -6.30 -1.09
C LEU A 94 15.91 -7.70 -0.56
N ALA A 95 16.72 -8.50 -1.25
CA ALA A 95 17.14 -9.81 -0.76
C ALA A 95 17.96 -9.71 0.55
N TYR A 96 18.67 -8.61 0.74
CA TYR A 96 19.42 -8.34 1.96
C TYR A 96 18.56 -7.63 3.01
N ILE A 97 17.77 -6.63 2.61
CA ILE A 97 16.85 -5.90 3.50
C ILE A 97 15.84 -6.86 4.14
N SER A 98 15.38 -7.88 3.40
CA SER A 98 14.41 -8.86 3.91
C SER A 98 14.94 -9.72 5.07
N LYS A 99 16.26 -9.73 5.33
CA LYS A 99 16.85 -10.35 6.53
C LYS A 99 16.56 -9.57 7.81
N ILE A 100 16.18 -8.29 7.71
CA ILE A 100 15.75 -7.48 8.85
C ILE A 100 14.31 -7.89 9.19
N LYS A 101 14.11 -8.46 10.39
CA LYS A 101 12.83 -9.07 10.81
C LYS A 101 11.62 -8.15 10.58
N SER A 102 11.75 -6.84 10.84
CA SER A 102 10.68 -5.85 10.68
C SER A 102 10.43 -5.41 9.23
N LEU A 103 11.33 -5.71 8.30
CA LEU A 103 11.29 -5.29 6.89
C LEU A 103 11.27 -6.49 5.91
N SER A 104 10.90 -7.66 6.42
CA SER A 104 10.98 -8.94 5.72
C SER A 104 9.82 -9.22 4.74
N THR A 105 8.81 -8.36 4.72
CA THR A 105 7.61 -8.53 3.89
C THR A 105 7.84 -7.98 2.49
N ILE A 106 8.64 -8.69 1.70
CA ILE A 106 8.96 -8.32 0.30
C ILE A 106 7.72 -7.91 -0.52
N PRO A 107 6.56 -8.60 -0.46
CA PRO A 107 5.38 -8.17 -1.19
C PRO A 107 4.91 -6.75 -0.84
N ALA A 108 5.07 -6.30 0.40
CA ALA A 108 4.70 -4.95 0.82
C ALA A 108 5.59 -3.88 0.18
N TRP A 109 6.89 -4.15 0.04
CA TRP A 109 7.80 -3.29 -0.73
C TRP A 109 7.37 -3.16 -2.19
N PHE A 110 7.01 -4.28 -2.81
CA PHE A 110 6.52 -4.28 -4.20
C PHE A 110 5.20 -3.54 -4.36
N LEU A 111 4.28 -3.62 -3.38
CA LEU A 111 3.06 -2.78 -3.40
C LEU A 111 3.40 -1.29 -3.42
N GLY A 112 4.41 -0.86 -2.65
CA GLY A 112 4.91 0.52 -2.69
C GLY A 112 5.52 0.90 -4.05
N LEU A 113 6.33 0.01 -4.63
CA LEU A 113 6.90 0.21 -5.97
C LEU A 113 5.81 0.30 -7.05
N ILE A 114 4.78 -0.55 -6.98
CA ILE A 114 3.61 -0.51 -7.86
C ILE A 114 2.89 0.82 -7.73
N VAL A 115 2.70 1.34 -6.51
CA VAL A 115 2.12 2.67 -6.29
C VAL A 115 2.96 3.75 -6.96
N PHE A 116 4.26 3.78 -6.71
CA PHE A 116 5.16 4.79 -7.27
C PHE A 116 5.18 4.74 -8.80
N PHE A 117 5.43 3.58 -9.40
CA PHE A 117 5.50 3.44 -10.85
C PHE A 117 4.15 3.57 -11.53
N GLY A 118 3.03 3.27 -10.86
CA GLY A 118 1.70 3.45 -11.42
C GLY A 118 1.23 4.91 -11.44
N ILE A 119 1.65 5.72 -10.46
CA ILE A 119 1.30 7.15 -10.41
C ILE A 119 2.25 8.01 -11.25
N HIS A 120 3.51 7.62 -11.39
CA HIS A 120 4.56 8.47 -11.96
C HIS A 120 4.61 9.86 -11.29
N PRO A 121 4.75 9.93 -9.95
CA PRO A 121 4.77 11.22 -9.26
C PRO A 121 6.03 12.00 -9.66
N LYS A 122 5.96 13.32 -9.52
CA LYS A 122 7.16 14.15 -9.57
C LYS A 122 8.12 13.73 -8.46
N LEU A 123 9.42 13.79 -8.71
CA LEU A 123 10.47 13.45 -7.75
C LEU A 123 10.70 14.59 -6.73
N GLU A 124 9.61 15.20 -6.27
CA GLU A 124 9.60 16.25 -5.27
C GLU A 124 9.09 15.66 -3.95
N PRO A 125 9.69 16.00 -2.80
CA PRO A 125 9.28 15.43 -1.50
C PRO A 125 7.78 15.60 -1.21
N LEU A 126 7.20 16.74 -1.62
CA LEU A 126 5.78 17.02 -1.40
C LEU A 126 4.87 16.04 -2.17
N SER A 127 5.14 15.78 -3.45
CA SER A 127 4.37 14.83 -4.25
C SER A 127 4.44 13.39 -3.70
N LEU A 128 5.57 13.01 -3.09
CA LEU A 128 5.69 11.71 -2.43
C LEU A 128 4.90 11.66 -1.11
N LEU A 129 4.91 12.76 -0.33
CA LEU A 129 4.14 12.87 0.91
C LEU A 129 2.63 12.86 0.66
N GLU A 130 2.18 13.46 -0.45
CA GLU A 130 0.76 13.46 -0.86
C GLU A 130 0.22 12.04 -1.05
N LEU A 131 1.05 11.09 -1.50
CA LEU A 131 0.67 9.66 -1.59
C LEU A 131 0.46 9.00 -0.23
N GLY A 132 1.04 9.56 0.83
CA GLY A 132 0.82 9.09 2.20
C GLY A 132 -0.63 9.23 2.63
N VAL A 133 -1.33 10.27 2.16
CA VAL A 133 -2.73 10.54 2.55
C VAL A 133 -3.67 9.41 2.11
N PRO A 134 -3.81 9.04 0.82
CA PRO A 134 -4.68 7.94 0.42
C PRO A 134 -4.27 6.60 1.04
N LEU A 135 -2.97 6.37 1.27
CA LEU A 135 -2.50 5.15 1.95
C LEU A 135 -3.00 5.07 3.39
N ILE A 136 -2.86 6.15 4.17
CA ILE A 136 -3.34 6.23 5.55
C ILE A 136 -4.85 6.00 5.60
N PHE A 137 -5.60 6.64 4.71
CA PHE A 137 -7.04 6.43 4.62
C PHE A 137 -7.38 4.98 4.29
N GLY A 138 -6.68 4.35 3.34
CA GLY A 138 -6.89 2.95 3.00
C GLY A 138 -6.68 2.00 4.19
N PHE A 139 -5.65 2.27 5.00
CA PHE A 139 -5.40 1.51 6.22
C PHE A 139 -6.51 1.72 7.27
N ILE A 140 -6.95 2.96 7.49
CA ILE A 140 -8.04 3.30 8.43
C ILE A 140 -9.33 2.60 8.00
N PHE A 141 -9.69 2.69 6.72
CA PHE A 141 -10.88 2.06 6.15
C PHE A 141 -10.84 0.53 6.33
N ALA A 142 -9.69 -0.09 6.09
CA ALA A 142 -9.53 -1.53 6.31
C ALA A 142 -9.73 -1.93 7.76
N PHE A 143 -9.10 -1.19 8.68
CA PHE A 143 -9.20 -1.44 10.11
C PHE A 143 -10.64 -1.28 10.61
N LEU A 144 -11.32 -0.20 10.22
CA LEU A 144 -12.71 0.05 10.62
C LEU A 144 -13.66 -1.01 10.06
N ASN A 145 -13.50 -1.37 8.77
CA ASN A 145 -14.30 -2.43 8.16
C ASN A 145 -14.10 -3.77 8.88
N ASP A 146 -12.85 -4.19 9.07
CA ASP A 146 -12.54 -5.46 9.74
C ASP A 146 -13.08 -5.50 11.17
N THR A 147 -12.96 -4.39 11.91
CA THR A 147 -13.54 -4.25 13.26
C THR A 147 -15.05 -4.41 13.25
N ALA A 148 -15.74 -3.77 12.30
CA ALA A 148 -17.19 -3.86 12.17
C ALA A 148 -17.64 -5.28 11.79
N VAL A 149 -16.97 -5.92 10.84
CA VAL A 149 -17.23 -7.31 10.43
C VAL A 149 -17.01 -8.28 11.58
N HIS A 150 -15.89 -8.13 12.30
CA HIS A 150 -15.59 -8.98 13.46
C HIS A 150 -16.68 -8.89 14.52
N LYS A 151 -17.15 -7.67 14.84
CA LYS A 151 -18.24 -7.47 15.82
C LYS A 151 -19.53 -8.21 15.45
N ILE A 152 -19.90 -8.23 14.17
CA ILE A 152 -21.07 -8.98 13.69
C ILE A 152 -20.86 -10.49 13.77
N GLN A 153 -19.66 -10.95 13.43
CA GLN A 153 -19.35 -12.38 13.44
C GLN A 153 -19.33 -12.93 14.88
N SER A 154 -18.77 -12.18 15.83
CA SER A 154 -18.65 -12.54 17.25
C SER A 154 -19.95 -12.39 18.06
N ALA A 155 -20.97 -11.71 17.55
CA ALA A 155 -22.25 -11.57 18.25
C ALA A 155 -22.93 -12.95 18.46
N PRO A 156 -23.44 -13.27 19.66
CA PRO A 156 -24.22 -14.48 19.90
C PRO A 156 -25.36 -14.55 18.89
N GLY A 157 -25.56 -15.72 18.25
CA GLY A 157 -26.74 -15.93 17.44
C GLY A 157 -27.96 -15.88 18.35
N HIS A 158 -28.85 -14.91 18.15
CA HIS A 158 -30.22 -14.98 18.66
C HIS A 158 -31.00 -15.99 17.82
#